data_AF-A0A9P5YSN9-F1
#
_entry.id   AF-A0A9P5YSN9-F1
#
_cell.length_a   1.000
_cell.length_b   1.000
_cell.length_c   1.000
_cell.angle_alpha   90.00
_cell.angle_beta   90.00
_cell.angle_gamma   90.00
#
_symmetry.space_group_name_H-M   'P 1'
#
loop_
_entity.id
_entity.type
_entity.pdbx_description
1 polymer ?
#
loop_
_entity_poly.entity_id
_entity_poly.type
_entity_poly.pdbx_seq_one_letter_code
_entity_poly.pdbx_strand_id
1 'polypeptide(L)'
;MVKRPKSPEIVEDCRFFTVYNPYPLNPDWHEENDQIEAAKWVAECIGPNHLWAIHEKPRAGNMILLEISKDFNDHGLLLGEHRWSDFLKNPTPEEENKVTQVFHSFYARGRDAQKDGWKVIAVNARWLYKWVPGKGKIVHPYPETYWCATPVENKTNKPLCRPLPSQQVTPPPRTPAPGM
;
A
#
# COMPACT_ATOMS: atom_id res chain seq x y z
N MET A 1 -14.66 -16.29 43.29
CA MET A 1 -14.77 -15.81 41.89
C MET A 1 -13.70 -16.50 41.06
N VAL A 2 -14.09 -17.35 40.12
CA VAL A 2 -13.14 -17.99 39.19
C VAL A 2 -12.64 -16.90 38.23
N LYS A 3 -11.36 -16.55 38.32
CA LYS A 3 -10.72 -15.68 37.31
C LYS A 3 -10.85 -16.37 35.97
N ARG A 4 -11.54 -15.74 35.01
CA ARG A 4 -11.55 -16.21 33.62
C ARG A 4 -10.10 -16.33 33.14
N PRO A 5 -9.69 -17.45 32.53
CA PRO A 5 -8.39 -17.54 31.89
C PRO A 5 -8.26 -16.40 30.88
N LYS A 6 -7.06 -15.78 30.82
CA LYS A 6 -6.76 -14.80 29.77
C LYS A 6 -7.05 -15.46 28.43
N SER A 7 -7.86 -14.81 27.61
CA SER A 7 -8.01 -15.19 26.20
C SER A 7 -6.62 -15.30 25.57
N PRO A 8 -6.35 -16.32 24.72
CA PRO A 8 -5.07 -16.44 24.05
C PRO A 8 -4.73 -15.12 23.34
N GLU A 9 -3.46 -14.72 23.41
CA GLU A 9 -2.99 -13.56 22.66
C GLU A 9 -3.22 -13.83 21.17
N ILE A 10 -4.05 -12.99 20.54
CA ILE A 10 -4.19 -13.01 19.10
C ILE A 10 -2.86 -12.52 18.56
N VAL A 11 -2.05 -13.43 18.02
CA VAL A 11 -0.87 -13.05 17.26
C VAL A 11 -1.38 -12.40 15.98
N GLU A 12 -1.14 -11.09 15.85
CA GLU A 12 -1.51 -10.38 14.63
C GLU A 12 -0.47 -10.72 13.58
N ASP A 13 -0.83 -11.55 12.60
CA ASP A 13 0.12 -12.07 11.59
C ASP A 13 0.27 -11.15 10.38
N CYS A 14 -0.32 -9.95 10.42
CA CYS A 14 -0.26 -8.95 9.35
C CYS A 14 0.40 -7.63 9.78
N ARG A 15 0.79 -6.86 8.77
CA ARG A 15 1.22 -5.46 8.85
C ARG A 15 0.33 -4.63 7.94
N PHE A 16 0.12 -3.37 8.32
CA PHE A 16 -0.64 -2.42 7.53
C PHE A 16 0.29 -1.42 6.85
N PHE A 17 0.02 -1.18 5.58
CA PHE A 17 0.66 -0.15 4.78
C PHE A 17 -0.40 0.82 4.29
N THR A 18 -0.08 2.11 4.28
CA THR A 18 -0.96 3.13 3.72
C THR A 18 -0.47 3.47 2.32
N VAL A 19 -1.38 3.41 1.36
CA VAL A 19 -1.12 3.79 -0.03
C VAL A 19 -1.82 5.11 -0.30
N TYR A 20 -1.08 6.07 -0.83
CA TYR A 20 -1.58 7.37 -1.28
C TYR A 20 -1.56 7.41 -2.81
N ASN A 21 -2.65 7.91 -3.40
CA ASN A 21 -2.93 7.85 -4.85
C ASN A 21 -2.75 6.42 -5.40
N PRO A 22 -3.60 5.46 -4.96
CA PRO A 22 -3.45 4.06 -5.36
C PRO A 22 -3.63 3.87 -6.88
N TYR A 23 -2.97 2.84 -7.40
CA TYR A 23 -3.27 2.22 -8.70
C TYR A 23 -4.43 1.22 -8.55
N PRO A 24 -5.35 1.07 -9.52
CA PRO A 24 -5.44 1.72 -10.84
C PRO A 24 -5.96 3.17 -10.79
N LEU A 25 -6.04 3.85 -11.95
CA LEU A 25 -6.48 5.25 -12.03
C LEU A 25 -7.94 5.38 -11.62
N ASN A 26 -8.23 6.27 -10.66
CA ASN A 26 -9.58 6.55 -10.15
C ASN A 26 -10.36 5.27 -9.78
N PRO A 27 -9.82 4.43 -8.88
CA PRO A 27 -10.38 3.11 -8.64
C PRO A 27 -11.76 3.21 -7.97
N ASP A 28 -12.73 2.46 -8.49
CA ASP A 28 -13.97 2.15 -7.79
C ASP A 28 -13.80 0.85 -7.01
N TRP A 29 -13.64 0.98 -5.70
CA TRP A 29 -13.46 -0.18 -4.81
C TRP A 29 -14.72 -1.04 -4.67
N HIS A 30 -15.85 -0.69 -5.29
CA HIS A 30 -16.99 -1.59 -5.44
C HIS A 30 -16.86 -2.52 -6.66
N GLU A 31 -16.02 -2.17 -7.63
CA GLU A 31 -15.79 -2.94 -8.84
C GLU A 31 -14.67 -3.95 -8.66
N GLU A 32 -14.97 -5.23 -8.87
CA GLU A 32 -14.00 -6.32 -8.69
C GLU A 32 -12.81 -6.19 -9.64
N ASN A 33 -12.99 -5.61 -10.82
CA ASN A 33 -11.89 -5.42 -11.78
C ASN A 33 -10.81 -4.48 -11.24
N ASP A 34 -11.20 -3.37 -10.59
CA ASP A 34 -10.25 -2.42 -10.02
C ASP A 34 -9.51 -3.01 -8.82
N GLN A 35 -10.22 -3.80 -8.01
CA GLN A 35 -9.62 -4.58 -6.92
C GLN A 35 -8.61 -5.59 -7.45
N ILE A 36 -8.92 -6.28 -8.56
CA ILE A 36 -8.01 -7.23 -9.23
C ILE A 36 -6.79 -6.51 -9.80
N GLU A 37 -6.96 -5.35 -10.44
CA GLU A 37 -5.83 -4.58 -10.99
C GLU A 37 -4.89 -4.10 -9.87
N ALA A 38 -5.44 -3.60 -8.76
CA ALA A 38 -4.66 -3.24 -7.58
C ALA A 38 -3.93 -4.46 -6.99
N ALA A 39 -4.61 -5.60 -6.85
CA ALA A 39 -4.01 -6.83 -6.33
C ALA A 39 -2.87 -7.35 -7.22
N LYS A 40 -3.02 -7.27 -8.54
CA LYS A 40 -1.96 -7.64 -9.51
C LYS A 40 -0.77 -6.71 -9.41
N TRP A 41 -0.99 -5.41 -9.24
CA TRP A 41 0.10 -4.46 -9.00
C TRP A 41 0.89 -4.82 -7.75
N VAL A 42 0.20 -5.01 -6.62
CA VAL A 42 0.87 -5.42 -5.38
C VAL A 42 1.59 -6.76 -5.57
N ALA A 43 1.01 -7.71 -6.29
CA ALA A 43 1.64 -9.00 -6.56
C ALA A 43 2.94 -8.90 -7.39
N GLU A 44 3.08 -7.90 -8.27
CA GLU A 44 4.36 -7.64 -8.96
C GLU A 44 5.43 -7.08 -8.00
N CYS A 45 5.02 -6.31 -6.98
CA CYS A 45 5.94 -5.77 -5.97
C CYS A 45 6.40 -6.84 -4.97
N ILE A 46 5.46 -7.65 -4.45
CA ILE A 46 5.70 -8.49 -3.27
C ILE A 46 5.42 -9.97 -3.48
N GLY A 47 4.98 -10.38 -4.67
CA GLY A 47 4.53 -11.73 -4.96
C GLY A 47 3.05 -11.98 -4.59
N PRO A 48 2.46 -13.11 -5.04
CA PRO A 48 1.01 -13.29 -5.05
C PRO A 48 0.40 -13.71 -3.70
N ASN A 49 1.23 -14.04 -2.70
CA ASN A 49 0.78 -14.71 -1.47
C ASN A 49 0.72 -13.79 -0.25
N HIS A 50 1.22 -12.56 -0.35
CA HIS A 50 1.44 -11.71 0.81
C HIS A 50 0.32 -10.68 1.04
N LEU A 51 -0.42 -10.27 0.01
CA LEU A 51 -1.56 -9.36 0.16
C LEU A 51 -2.82 -10.12 0.60
N TRP A 52 -3.35 -9.81 1.78
CA TRP A 52 -4.53 -10.46 2.34
C TRP A 52 -5.80 -9.65 2.14
N ALA A 53 -5.73 -8.32 2.26
CA ALA A 53 -6.89 -7.45 2.07
C ALA A 53 -6.50 -6.04 1.64
N ILE A 54 -7.44 -5.39 0.94
CA ILE A 54 -7.45 -3.96 0.67
C ILE A 54 -8.50 -3.33 1.58
N HIS A 55 -8.15 -2.27 2.29
CA HIS A 55 -9.06 -1.53 3.14
C HIS A 55 -9.39 -0.20 2.50
N GLU A 56 -10.66 0.00 2.14
CA GLU A 56 -11.15 1.23 1.54
C GLU A 56 -11.93 2.06 2.55
N LYS A 57 -11.89 3.37 2.41
CA LYS A 57 -12.78 4.26 3.15
C LYS A 57 -13.16 5.43 2.25
N PRO A 58 -14.44 5.64 1.89
CA PRO A 58 -14.82 6.62 0.87
C PRO A 58 -14.42 8.07 1.25
N ARG A 59 -14.37 8.36 2.55
CA ARG A 59 -14.01 9.69 3.08
C ARG A 59 -12.51 9.87 3.33
N ALA A 60 -11.68 8.82 3.18
CA ALA A 60 -10.23 8.92 3.34
C ALA A 60 -9.55 9.58 2.12
N GLY A 61 -10.32 9.97 1.10
CA GLY A 61 -9.77 10.56 -0.12
C GLY A 61 -9.02 9.52 -0.96
N ASN A 62 -7.88 9.91 -1.55
CA ASN A 62 -7.05 9.06 -2.40
C ASN A 62 -6.16 8.11 -1.58
N MET A 63 -6.70 7.44 -0.56
CA MET A 63 -5.93 6.55 0.31
C MET A 63 -6.62 5.21 0.54
N ILE A 64 -5.82 4.15 0.60
CA ILE A 64 -6.22 2.79 1.03
C ILE A 64 -5.23 2.25 2.05
N LEU A 65 -5.62 1.19 2.78
CA LEU A 65 -4.67 0.37 3.52
C LEU A 65 -4.49 -0.99 2.83
N LEU A 66 -3.26 -1.48 2.82
CA LEU A 66 -2.95 -2.86 2.46
C LEU A 66 -2.70 -3.65 3.74
N GLU A 67 -3.37 -4.78 3.86
CA GLU A 67 -3.10 -5.77 4.90
C GLU A 67 -2.21 -6.87 4.32
N ILE A 68 -0.96 -6.92 4.79
CA ILE A 68 0.09 -7.76 4.22
C ILE A 68 0.65 -8.71 5.27
N SER A 69 0.89 -9.97 4.91
CA SER A 69 1.51 -10.98 5.77
C SER A 69 2.85 -10.50 6.36
N LYS A 70 3.10 -10.80 7.64
CA LYS A 70 4.40 -10.59 8.28
C LYS A 70 5.54 -11.43 7.69
N ASP A 71 5.22 -12.48 6.93
CA ASP A 71 6.23 -13.27 6.22
C ASP A 71 6.93 -12.47 5.13
N PHE A 72 6.31 -11.39 4.65
CA PHE A 72 6.97 -10.44 3.77
C PHE A 72 7.92 -9.54 4.56
N ASN A 73 9.22 -9.66 4.28
CA ASN A 73 10.28 -8.95 5.00
C ASN A 73 11.10 -7.98 4.14
N ASP A 74 11.01 -8.08 2.81
CA ASP A 74 11.74 -7.18 1.90
C ASP A 74 10.92 -5.94 1.55
N HIS A 75 10.75 -5.04 2.53
CA HIS A 75 9.86 -3.89 2.34
C HIS A 75 10.39 -2.85 1.36
N GLY A 76 11.65 -2.96 0.91
CA GLY A 76 12.25 -2.01 -0.03
C GLY A 76 11.53 -1.98 -1.37
N LEU A 77 11.00 -3.11 -1.83
CA LEU A 77 10.25 -3.22 -3.09
C LEU A 77 8.85 -2.61 -3.03
N LEU A 78 8.34 -2.37 -1.81
CA LEU A 78 6.97 -1.87 -1.61
C LEU A 78 6.95 -0.43 -1.09
N LEU A 79 7.92 0.01 -0.32
CA LEU A 79 7.92 1.34 0.30
C LEU A 79 8.46 2.41 -0.65
N GLY A 80 7.87 3.61 -0.59
CA GLY A 80 8.32 4.76 -1.35
C GLY A 80 7.37 5.16 -2.48
N GLU A 81 7.90 5.91 -3.43
CA GLU A 81 7.18 6.41 -4.59
C GLU A 81 7.33 5.46 -5.78
N HIS A 82 6.19 5.08 -6.35
CA HIS A 82 6.02 4.26 -7.54
C HIS A 82 5.53 5.16 -8.67
N ARG A 83 6.39 5.41 -9.66
CA ARG A 83 6.02 6.20 -10.85
C ARG A 83 5.36 5.29 -11.86
N TRP A 84 4.18 5.68 -12.34
CA TRP A 84 3.38 4.84 -13.22
C TRP A 84 4.05 4.68 -14.59
N SER A 85 4.77 5.70 -15.05
CA SER A 85 5.66 5.63 -16.22
C SER A 85 6.73 4.56 -16.13
N ASP A 86 7.16 4.21 -14.91
CA ASP A 86 8.28 3.28 -14.71
C ASP A 86 7.77 1.84 -14.64
N PHE A 87 6.60 1.62 -14.03
CA PHE A 87 6.08 0.26 -13.85
C PHE A 87 5.01 -0.17 -14.86
N LEU A 88 4.33 0.75 -15.55
CA LEU A 88 3.38 0.39 -16.62
C LEU A 88 4.11 0.27 -17.96
N LYS A 89 3.81 -0.80 -18.71
CA LYS A 89 4.41 -1.04 -20.04
C LYS A 89 3.98 -0.03 -21.09
N ASN A 90 2.72 0.43 -21.01
CA ASN A 90 2.10 1.35 -21.96
C ASN A 90 1.10 2.24 -21.19
N PRO A 91 1.59 3.17 -20.34
CA PRO A 91 0.70 4.08 -19.62
C PRO A 91 -0.06 4.97 -20.61
N THR A 92 -1.31 5.26 -20.30
CA THR A 92 -2.07 6.31 -21.00
C THR A 92 -1.52 7.70 -20.65
N PRO A 93 -1.81 8.76 -21.43
CA PRO A 93 -1.37 10.11 -21.10
C PRO A 93 -1.82 10.62 -19.72
N GLU A 94 -2.96 10.12 -19.22
CA GLU A 94 -3.46 10.45 -17.88
C GLU A 94 -2.68 9.73 -16.77
N GLU A 95 -2.12 8.55 -17.07
CA GLU A 95 -1.34 7.72 -16.16
C GLU A 95 0.14 8.11 -16.13
N GLU A 96 0.69 8.63 -17.23
CA GLU A 96 2.13 8.86 -17.41
C GLU A 96 2.77 9.70 -16.29
N ASN A 97 2.05 10.71 -15.79
CA ASN A 97 2.52 11.60 -14.72
C ASN A 97 2.02 11.21 -13.32
N LYS A 98 1.39 10.04 -13.17
CA LYS A 98 0.86 9.58 -11.89
C LYS A 98 1.94 8.91 -11.06
N VAL A 99 1.77 9.07 -9.75
CA VAL A 99 2.60 8.43 -8.75
C VAL A 99 1.72 7.82 -7.67
N THR A 100 2.09 6.63 -7.22
CA THR A 100 1.55 5.98 -6.03
C THR A 100 2.61 5.99 -4.95
N GLN A 101 2.26 6.35 -3.73
CA GLN A 101 3.22 6.39 -2.61
C GLN A 101 2.79 5.43 -1.53
N VAL A 102 3.72 4.63 -1.03
CA VAL A 102 3.43 3.59 -0.04
C VAL A 102 4.28 3.80 1.21
N PHE A 103 3.61 3.76 2.35
CA PHE A 103 4.21 3.99 3.67
C PHE A 103 3.79 2.89 4.62
N HIS A 104 4.57 2.67 5.69
CA HIS A 104 4.04 1.95 6.83
C HIS A 104 2.85 2.70 7.43
N SER A 105 1.81 1.98 7.83
CA SER A 105 0.64 2.59 8.47
C SER A 105 0.85 2.79 9.96
N PHE A 106 0.20 3.80 10.54
CA PHE A 106 0.03 3.90 11.99
C PHE A 106 -0.92 2.85 12.56
N TYR A 107 -1.81 2.25 11.76
CA TYR A 107 -2.59 1.11 12.21
C TYR A 107 -1.69 -0.11 12.46
N ALA A 108 -1.83 -0.70 13.65
CA ALA A 108 -1.24 -1.99 13.97
C ALA A 108 -2.23 -3.14 13.79
N ARG A 109 -3.53 -2.85 13.85
CA ARG A 109 -4.62 -3.84 13.97
C ARG A 109 -5.75 -3.54 13.01
N GLY A 110 -6.27 -4.59 12.35
CA GLY A 110 -7.45 -4.47 11.49
C GLY A 110 -8.69 -3.97 12.25
N ARG A 111 -8.85 -4.36 13.52
CA ARG A 111 -9.96 -3.88 14.37
C ARG A 111 -9.94 -2.36 14.56
N ASP A 112 -8.76 -1.76 14.69
CA ASP A 112 -8.64 -0.31 14.91
C ASP A 112 -8.96 0.45 13.62
N ALA A 113 -8.53 -0.07 12.47
CA ALA A 113 -8.94 0.46 11.16
C ALA A 113 -10.46 0.35 10.97
N GLN A 114 -11.08 -0.80 11.24
CA GLN A 114 -12.54 -0.96 11.08
C GLN A 114 -13.34 -0.01 11.98
N LYS A 115 -12.90 0.22 13.23
CA LYS A 115 -13.53 1.21 14.13
C LYS A 115 -13.48 2.63 13.56
N ASP A 116 -12.39 2.97 12.89
CA ASP A 116 -12.24 4.24 12.19
C ASP A 116 -12.97 4.25 10.83
N GLY A 117 -13.74 3.21 10.50
CA GLY A 117 -14.64 3.16 9.34
C GLY A 117 -14.01 2.66 8.05
N TRP A 118 -12.85 2.00 8.12
CA TRP A 118 -12.26 1.30 6.98
C TRP A 118 -13.02 -0.01 6.70
N LYS A 119 -13.44 -0.22 5.45
CA LYS A 119 -14.12 -1.44 5.00
C LYS A 119 -13.11 -2.39 4.39
N VAL A 120 -13.22 -3.67 4.75
CA VAL A 120 -12.28 -4.72 4.32
C VAL A 120 -12.78 -5.36 3.03
N ILE A 121 -11.90 -5.39 2.03
CA ILE A 121 -12.04 -6.14 0.79
C ILE A 121 -11.00 -7.26 0.84
N ALA A 122 -11.45 -8.48 1.16
CA ALA A 122 -10.56 -9.63 1.22
C ALA A 122 -10.08 -10.01 -0.19
N VAL A 123 -8.77 -10.21 -0.34
CA VAL A 123 -8.21 -10.67 -1.62
C VAL A 123 -8.66 -12.10 -1.87
N ASN A 124 -9.34 -12.29 -2.99
CA ASN A 124 -9.77 -13.62 -3.40
C ASN A 124 -8.64 -14.34 -4.13
N ALA A 125 -8.33 -15.57 -3.74
CA ALA A 125 -7.31 -16.39 -4.40
C ALA A 125 -7.52 -16.53 -5.93
N ARG A 126 -8.77 -16.42 -6.40
CA ARG A 126 -9.09 -16.44 -7.84
C ARG A 126 -8.53 -15.26 -8.62
N TRP A 127 -8.31 -14.12 -7.97
CA TRP A 127 -7.81 -12.90 -8.61
C TRP A 127 -6.39 -13.07 -9.16
N LEU A 128 -5.60 -13.92 -8.50
CA LEU A 128 -4.23 -14.26 -8.86
C LEU A 128 -4.11 -15.71 -9.36
N TYR A 129 -5.22 -16.35 -9.73
CA TYR A 129 -5.20 -17.69 -10.30
C TYR A 129 -4.48 -17.69 -11.65
N LYS A 130 -3.46 -18.54 -11.80
CA LYS A 130 -2.56 -18.59 -12.98
C LYS A 130 -1.92 -17.25 -13.32
N TRP A 131 -1.85 -16.33 -12.37
CA TRP A 131 -1.08 -15.11 -12.53
C TRP A 131 0.40 -15.45 -12.68
N VAL A 132 1.08 -14.72 -13.55
CA VAL A 132 2.51 -14.87 -13.84
C VAL A 132 3.12 -13.48 -13.86
N PRO A 133 4.25 -13.25 -13.15
CA PRO A 133 4.93 -11.96 -13.14
C PRO A 133 5.21 -11.46 -14.56
N GLY A 134 4.97 -10.18 -14.80
CA GLY A 134 5.23 -9.52 -16.07
C GLY A 134 4.33 -9.93 -17.23
N LYS A 135 3.29 -10.76 -17.04
CA LYS A 135 2.36 -11.10 -18.13
C LYS A 135 1.30 -10.01 -18.39
N GLY A 136 1.09 -9.11 -17.42
CA GLY A 136 0.07 -8.06 -17.47
C GLY A 136 0.57 -6.71 -18.04
N LYS A 137 -0.11 -5.64 -17.62
CA LYS A 137 0.22 -4.23 -17.93
C LYS A 137 1.51 -3.75 -17.25
N ILE A 138 1.99 -4.48 -16.25
CA ILE A 138 3.10 -4.08 -15.39
C ILE A 138 4.39 -4.76 -15.85
N VAL A 139 5.49 -4.03 -15.82
CA VAL A 139 6.83 -4.51 -16.18
C VAL A 139 7.34 -5.53 -15.15
N HIS A 140 8.23 -6.43 -15.59
CA HIS A 140 8.92 -7.37 -14.72
C HIS A 140 10.39 -7.50 -15.17
N PRO A 141 11.38 -7.46 -14.25
CA PRO A 141 11.24 -7.25 -12.80
C PRO A 141 10.61 -5.89 -12.45
N TYR A 142 9.95 -5.82 -11.30
CA TYR A 142 9.33 -4.57 -10.83
C TYR A 142 10.42 -3.52 -10.55
N PRO A 143 10.24 -2.25 -10.96
CA PRO A 143 11.28 -1.24 -10.82
C PRO A 143 11.54 -0.87 -9.35
N GLU A 144 12.72 -0.29 -9.09
CA GLU A 144 13.03 0.29 -7.78
C GLU A 144 12.12 1.48 -7.46
N THR A 145 11.82 1.65 -6.18
CA THR A 145 11.00 2.77 -5.68
C THR A 145 11.88 3.98 -5.33
N TYR A 146 11.27 5.17 -5.34
CA TYR A 146 11.97 6.41 -5.02
C TYR A 146 11.63 6.92 -3.61
N TRP A 147 12.51 7.74 -3.05
CA TRP A 147 12.23 8.39 -1.78
C TRP A 147 11.13 9.43 -1.97
N CYS A 148 10.19 9.49 -1.02
CA CYS A 148 9.20 10.56 -0.94
C CYS A 148 8.90 10.93 0.51
N ALA A 149 8.55 12.20 0.73
CA ALA A 149 8.02 12.64 2.01
C ALA A 149 6.60 12.10 2.24
N THR A 150 6.19 11.97 3.50
CA THR A 150 4.80 11.65 3.84
C THR A 150 3.87 12.75 3.32
N PRO A 151 2.70 12.40 2.73
CA PRO A 151 1.75 13.40 2.23
C PRO A 151 1.20 14.27 3.35
N VAL A 152 0.83 15.50 3.02
CA VAL A 152 0.14 16.40 3.97
C VAL A 152 -1.28 15.89 4.18
N GLU A 153 -1.54 15.31 5.36
CA GLU A 153 -2.83 14.72 5.70
C GLU A 153 -3.84 15.80 6.08
N ASN A 154 -4.49 16.41 5.08
CA ASN A 154 -5.42 17.51 5.28
C ASN A 154 -6.86 17.09 5.66
N LYS A 155 -7.21 15.79 5.62
CA LYS A 155 -8.62 15.33 5.73
C LYS A 155 -8.87 14.22 6.74
N THR A 156 -7.83 13.54 7.22
CA THR A 156 -7.92 12.52 8.27
C THR A 156 -7.56 13.17 9.60
N ASN A 157 -8.44 13.08 10.61
CA ASN A 157 -8.15 13.57 11.96
C ASN A 157 -6.97 12.84 12.65
N LYS A 158 -6.34 11.86 11.98
CA LYS A 158 -5.26 11.03 12.49
C LYS A 158 -4.21 10.82 11.39
N PRO A 159 -2.91 10.96 11.70
CA PRO A 159 -1.84 10.58 10.79
C PRO A 159 -1.92 9.09 10.46
N LEU A 160 -1.86 8.74 9.18
CA LEU A 160 -1.88 7.39 8.64
C LEU A 160 -0.49 6.93 8.19
N CYS A 161 0.29 7.81 7.57
CA CYS A 161 1.58 7.48 6.97
C CYS A 161 2.73 7.68 7.95
N ARG A 162 3.54 6.64 8.18
CA ARG A 162 4.83 6.77 8.87
C ARG A 162 5.92 7.20 7.88
N PRO A 163 6.91 8.00 8.31
CA PRO A 163 8.07 8.32 7.48
C PRO A 163 8.81 7.06 7.00
N LEU A 164 9.37 7.15 5.80
CA LEU A 164 10.20 6.07 5.24
C LEU A 164 11.43 5.82 6.12
N PRO A 165 11.83 4.56 6.34
CA PRO A 165 13.06 4.24 7.07
C PRO A 165 14.29 4.82 6.34
N SER A 166 15.15 5.52 7.08
CA SER A 166 16.35 6.19 6.53
C SER A 166 17.36 5.23 5.89
N GLN A 167 17.26 3.93 6.17
CA GLN A 167 18.14 2.89 5.63
C GLN A 167 17.70 2.36 4.26
N GLN A 168 16.45 2.60 3.84
CA GLN A 168 15.90 2.01 2.62
C GLN A 168 15.85 2.97 1.44
N VAL A 169 15.69 4.27 1.67
CA VAL A 169 15.68 5.25 0.59
C VAL A 169 16.34 6.53 1.07
N THR A 170 17.47 6.90 0.45
CA THR A 170 18.25 8.06 0.86
C THR A 170 17.43 9.33 0.61
N PRO A 171 17.16 10.17 1.64
CA PRO A 171 16.53 11.45 1.39
C PRO A 171 17.42 12.30 0.48
N PRO A 172 16.85 13.13 -0.41
CA PRO A 172 17.65 14.07 -1.19
C PRO A 172 18.47 14.95 -0.23
N PRO A 173 19.69 15.34 -0.61
CA PRO A 173 20.52 16.22 0.22
C PRO A 173 19.70 17.46 0.61
N ARG A 174 19.65 17.78 1.91
CA ARG A 174 19.03 19.04 2.34
C ARG A 174 19.78 20.17 1.66
N THR A 175 19.15 20.86 0.73
CA THR A 175 19.69 22.11 0.19
C THR A 175 19.88 23.04 1.39
N PRO A 176 21.08 23.56 1.66
CA PRO A 176 21.26 24.60 2.67
C PRO A 176 20.27 25.72 2.35
N ALA A 177 19.51 26.18 3.35
CA ALA A 177 18.73 27.39 3.20
C ALA A 177 19.66 28.49 2.64
N PRO A 178 19.24 29.28 1.63
CA PRO A 178 20.01 30.44 1.22
C PRO A 178 20.31 31.25 2.48
N GLY A 179 21.59 31.44 2.78
CA GLY A 179 22.01 32.17 3.96
C GLY A 179 21.48 33.60 3.92
N MET A 180 21.00 34.04 5.09
CA MET A 180 20.53 35.38 5.49
C MET A 180 19.04 35.67 5.28
#